data_AF-A0AA86QA54-F1
#
_entry.id   AF-A0AA86QA54-F1
#
_cell.length_a   1.000
_cell.length_b   1.000
_cell.length_c   1.000
_cell.angle_alpha   90.00
_cell.angle_beta   90.00
_cell.angle_gamma   90.00
#
_symmetry.space_group_name_H-M   'P 1'
#
loop_
_entity.id
_entity.type
_entity.pdbx_description
1 polymer ?
#
loop_
_entity_poly.entity_id
_entity_poly.type
_entity_poly.pdbx_seq_one_letter_code
_entity_poly.pdbx_strand_id
1 'polypeptide(L)'
;MNCSVYSSVIQGGSFTGGYFGNSQQLSIKYSKITESVIRGSYSAGLVGFAFANVIQIANCTVQNVTIGTNNFCGGLIGQLQAGSIMMFSNNVVTMSRVSCVSHAGGFIGFADESSNIVISEGILTSNNITASNANAGGFIGTFSTVYSGCTLKIVTSRISSVRVFSPNSAGIAVGYRYPAFTVSTSILRGENYVNNIKIANCANYATTC
;
A
#
# COMPACT_ATOMS: atom_id res chain seq x y z
N MET A 1 17.14 5.81 7.52
CA MET A 1 16.83 6.65 8.71
C MET A 1 16.18 5.81 9.79
N ASN A 2 16.25 6.22 11.06
CA ASN A 2 15.54 5.69 12.24
C ASN A 2 14.96 6.89 13.00
N CYS A 3 13.68 7.18 12.80
CA CYS A 3 13.02 8.35 13.37
C CYS A 3 11.66 7.96 13.95
N SER A 4 11.07 8.86 14.73
CA SER A 4 9.70 8.70 15.24
C SER A 4 8.92 10.00 15.13
N VAL A 5 7.67 9.90 14.70
CA VAL A 5 6.68 10.99 14.72
C VAL A 5 5.49 10.56 15.58
N TYR A 6 5.04 11.44 16.46
CA TYR A 6 3.99 11.17 17.43
C TYR A 6 3.01 12.35 17.50
N SER A 7 1.71 12.07 17.64
CA SER A 7 0.66 13.07 17.91
C SER A 7 0.75 14.32 17.05
N SER A 8 1.01 14.13 15.75
CA SER A 8 1.29 15.23 14.82
C SER A 8 0.20 15.36 13.77
N VAL A 9 -0.03 16.59 13.29
CA VAL A 9 -0.82 16.86 12.09
C VAL A 9 0.16 17.28 10.99
N ILE A 10 0.24 16.46 9.95
CA ILE A 10 1.11 16.70 8.79
C ILE A 10 0.19 16.96 7.61
N GLN A 11 0.12 18.23 7.20
CA GLN A 11 -0.77 18.67 6.14
C GLN A 11 0.03 19.34 5.02
N GLY A 12 -0.07 18.77 3.83
CA GLY A 12 0.53 19.30 2.61
C GLY A 12 -0.50 19.41 1.48
N GLY A 13 -0.11 20.07 0.39
CA GLY A 13 -0.88 20.10 -0.85
C GLY A 13 -0.71 18.79 -1.64
N SER A 14 0.51 18.58 -2.14
CA SER A 14 0.92 17.37 -2.86
C SER A 14 2.10 16.70 -2.16
N PHE A 15 2.22 15.39 -2.33
CA PHE A 15 3.34 14.58 -1.83
C PHE A 15 3.46 14.71 -0.31
N THR A 16 2.49 14.18 0.43
CA THR A 16 2.48 14.32 1.90
C THR A 16 2.81 13.00 2.59
N GLY A 17 4.09 12.76 2.85
CA GLY A 17 4.53 11.67 3.73
C GLY A 17 4.90 12.20 5.11
N GLY A 18 4.78 11.35 6.13
CA GLY A 18 5.16 11.73 7.49
C GLY A 18 6.65 11.91 7.71
N TYR A 19 7.50 11.32 6.86
CA TYR A 19 8.94 11.61 6.80
C TYR A 19 9.34 12.38 5.57
N PHE A 20 8.87 11.95 4.40
CA PHE A 20 9.24 12.55 3.12
C PHE A 20 8.01 12.79 2.26
N GLY A 21 7.94 13.99 1.67
CA GLY A 21 6.95 14.22 0.64
C GLY A 21 7.27 13.45 -0.64
N ASN A 22 8.46 13.70 -1.19
CA ASN A 22 8.99 13.06 -2.40
C ASN A 22 10.37 12.47 -2.10
N SER A 23 10.68 11.28 -2.62
CA SER A 23 12.03 10.72 -2.55
C SER A 23 12.41 9.92 -3.79
N GLN A 24 13.66 10.09 -4.24
CA GLN A 24 14.24 9.36 -5.38
C GLN A 24 15.21 8.24 -4.98
N GLN A 25 15.51 8.12 -3.69
CA GLN A 25 16.32 7.05 -3.11
C GLN A 25 15.83 6.83 -1.69
N LEU A 26 15.33 5.62 -1.40
CA LEU A 26 14.62 5.40 -0.14
C LEU A 26 15.14 4.19 0.63
N SER A 27 15.69 4.49 1.81
CA SER A 27 16.02 3.50 2.84
C SER A 27 15.51 3.98 4.21
N ILE A 28 14.31 3.52 4.58
CA ILE A 28 13.70 3.81 5.88
C ILE A 28 13.70 2.52 6.70
N LYS A 29 14.29 2.57 7.90
CA LYS A 29 14.34 1.41 8.78
C LYS A 29 13.98 1.79 10.20
N TYR A 30 13.38 0.89 10.97
CA TYR A 30 13.15 1.09 12.41
C TYR A 30 12.36 2.35 12.77
N SER A 31 11.56 2.87 11.84
CA SER A 31 10.93 4.18 12.00
C SER A 31 9.45 4.04 12.37
N LYS A 32 8.93 4.95 13.21
CA LYS A 32 7.59 4.83 13.77
C LYS A 32 6.77 6.09 13.57
N ILE A 33 5.52 5.95 13.13
CA ILE A 33 4.56 7.07 13.11
C ILE A 33 3.31 6.63 13.83
N THR A 34 2.93 7.39 14.84
CA THR A 34 1.81 7.04 15.71
C THR A 34 0.90 8.21 16.02
N GLU A 35 -0.38 7.92 16.21
CA GLU A 35 -1.37 8.87 16.73
C GLU A 35 -1.44 10.17 15.93
N SER A 36 -1.19 10.07 14.63
CA SER A 36 -0.97 11.23 13.76
C SER A 36 -2.05 11.32 12.68
N VAL A 37 -2.19 12.50 12.10
CA VAL A 37 -3.08 12.77 10.98
C VAL A 37 -2.25 13.29 9.82
N ILE A 38 -2.35 12.62 8.67
CA ILE A 38 -1.59 12.96 7.46
C ILE A 38 -2.57 13.26 6.32
N ARG A 39 -2.53 14.48 5.78
CA ARG A 39 -3.50 14.99 4.80
C ARG A 39 -2.81 15.64 3.61
N GLY A 40 -3.32 15.36 2.42
CA GLY A 40 -2.80 15.87 1.15
C GLY A 40 -2.99 14.87 0.02
N SER A 41 -2.52 15.21 -1.17
CA SER A 41 -2.39 14.25 -2.28
C SER A 41 -1.13 13.40 -2.12
N TYR A 42 -1.18 12.16 -2.60
CA TYR A 42 -0.10 11.19 -2.43
C TYR A 42 0.25 11.06 -0.96
N SER A 43 -0.75 10.87 -0.10
CA SER A 43 -0.54 10.93 1.35
C SER A 43 -0.14 9.57 1.91
N ALA A 44 0.83 9.52 2.83
CA ALA A 44 1.20 8.27 3.45
C ALA A 44 1.81 8.43 4.83
N GLY A 45 1.84 7.33 5.60
CA GLY A 45 2.61 7.26 6.83
C GLY A 45 4.03 7.70 6.58
N LEU A 46 4.79 6.99 5.74
CA LEU A 46 6.23 7.28 5.60
C LEU A 46 6.51 8.26 4.46
N VAL A 47 6.09 7.92 3.23
CA VAL A 47 6.49 8.66 2.02
C VAL A 47 5.32 8.94 1.11
N GLY A 48 5.16 10.19 0.71
CA GLY A 48 4.06 10.55 -0.17
C GLY A 48 4.20 9.97 -1.57
N PHE A 49 5.30 10.32 -2.25
CA PHE A 49 5.66 9.84 -3.57
C PHE A 49 7.10 9.33 -3.59
N ALA A 50 7.29 8.10 -4.05
CA ALA A 50 8.60 7.47 -4.17
C ALA A 50 8.89 7.14 -5.64
N PHE A 51 9.97 7.71 -6.18
CA PHE A 51 10.45 7.47 -7.54
C PHE A 51 11.90 6.99 -7.55
N ALA A 52 12.13 5.70 -7.37
CA ALA A 52 13.48 5.17 -7.21
C ALA A 52 13.65 3.79 -7.83
N ASN A 53 14.86 3.48 -8.30
CA ASN A 53 15.19 2.14 -8.80
C ASN A 53 15.18 1.08 -7.69
N VAL A 54 15.57 1.48 -6.46
CA VAL A 54 15.61 0.61 -5.29
C VAL A 54 14.95 1.33 -4.11
N ILE A 55 13.97 0.66 -3.50
CA ILE A 55 13.27 1.13 -2.30
C ILE A 55 13.33 0.03 -1.24
N GLN A 56 13.82 0.42 -0.06
CA GLN A 56 13.91 -0.45 1.10
C GLN A 56 13.18 0.19 2.28
N ILE A 57 12.10 -0.43 2.72
CA ILE A 57 11.39 -0.05 3.94
C ILE A 57 11.34 -1.27 4.84
N ALA A 58 11.93 -1.18 6.03
CA ALA A 58 12.00 -2.34 6.93
C ALA A 58 11.76 -1.97 8.38
N ASN A 59 11.11 -2.85 9.15
CA ASN A 59 10.90 -2.66 10.59
C ASN A 59 10.23 -1.32 10.93
N CYS A 60 9.35 -0.83 10.06
CA CYS A 60 8.64 0.44 10.28
C CYS A 60 7.23 0.17 10.79
N THR A 61 6.73 1.07 11.63
CA THR A 61 5.38 0.96 12.20
C THR A 61 4.58 2.23 11.94
N VAL A 62 3.39 2.08 11.38
CA VAL A 62 2.38 3.13 11.26
C VAL A 62 1.16 2.69 12.05
N GLN A 63 0.90 3.34 13.17
CA GLN A 63 -0.08 2.88 14.17
C GLN A 63 -1.02 3.99 14.61
N ASN A 64 -2.33 3.74 14.60
CA ASN A 64 -3.32 4.75 14.98
C ASN A 64 -3.17 6.05 14.16
N VAL A 65 -2.96 5.92 12.85
CA VAL A 65 -2.78 7.07 11.96
C VAL A 65 -3.98 7.21 11.04
N THR A 66 -4.49 8.44 10.90
CA THR A 66 -5.47 8.78 9.86
C THR A 66 -4.73 9.35 8.66
N ILE A 67 -4.82 8.68 7.52
CA ILE A 67 -4.13 9.04 6.28
C ILE A 67 -5.16 9.29 5.20
N GLY A 68 -5.02 10.41 4.51
CA GLY A 68 -5.73 10.70 3.29
C GLY A 68 -6.81 11.75 3.41
N THR A 69 -7.06 12.35 2.25
CA THR A 69 -8.13 13.30 1.92
C THR A 69 -8.32 13.40 0.40
N ASN A 70 -7.32 12.98 -0.39
CA ASN A 70 -7.29 13.14 -1.84
C ASN A 70 -6.84 11.83 -2.53
N ASN A 71 -6.13 11.93 -3.65
CA ASN A 71 -5.69 10.79 -4.46
C ASN A 71 -4.44 10.10 -3.89
N PHE A 72 -4.38 8.79 -4.09
CA PHE A 72 -3.26 7.89 -3.78
C PHE A 72 -2.84 7.95 -2.31
N CYS A 73 -3.39 7.06 -1.48
CA CYS A 73 -2.91 6.96 -0.10
C CYS A 73 -2.57 5.54 0.31
N GLY A 74 -1.42 5.43 0.97
CA GLY A 74 -0.92 4.20 1.54
C GLY A 74 -0.58 4.36 3.00
N GLY A 75 -0.67 3.29 3.79
CA GLY A 75 -0.14 3.31 5.15
C GLY A 75 1.37 3.60 5.18
N LEU A 76 2.15 3.10 4.21
CA LEU A 76 3.58 3.34 4.11
C LEU A 76 3.94 4.30 2.98
N ILE A 77 3.43 4.07 1.76
CA ILE A 77 3.72 4.88 0.57
C ILE A 77 2.44 5.28 -0.17
N GLY A 78 2.30 6.56 -0.54
CA GLY A 78 1.12 7.08 -1.24
C GLY A 78 1.08 6.59 -2.68
N GLN A 79 2.06 7.05 -3.47
CA GLN A 79 2.38 6.51 -4.79
C GLN A 79 3.82 6.06 -4.88
N LEU A 80 4.00 4.98 -5.63
CA LEU A 80 5.24 4.31 -5.88
C LEU A 80 5.42 4.16 -7.38
N GLN A 81 6.54 4.66 -7.90
CA GLN A 81 6.94 4.52 -9.29
C GLN A 81 8.40 4.04 -9.33
N ALA A 82 8.66 2.80 -9.74
CA ALA A 82 9.98 2.18 -9.54
C ALA A 82 10.36 1.13 -10.57
N GLY A 83 11.62 1.20 -11.03
CA GLY A 83 12.12 0.40 -12.15
C GLY A 83 12.60 -1.02 -11.84
N SER A 84 12.90 -1.41 -10.59
CA SER A 84 13.62 -2.69 -10.37
C SER A 84 13.12 -3.58 -9.23
N ILE A 85 13.34 -3.22 -7.96
CA ILE A 85 13.03 -4.12 -6.82
C ILE A 85 12.70 -3.32 -5.57
N MET A 86 11.59 -3.68 -4.93
CA MET A 86 11.11 -3.04 -3.71
C MET A 86 10.89 -4.06 -2.62
N MET A 87 11.48 -3.83 -1.46
CA MET A 87 11.43 -4.75 -0.32
C MET A 87 10.79 -4.06 0.88
N PHE A 88 9.66 -4.60 1.30
CA PHE A 88 8.98 -4.24 2.53
C PHE A 88 9.13 -5.41 3.49
N SER A 89 10.02 -5.32 4.47
CA SER A 89 10.22 -6.41 5.44
C SER A 89 9.81 -6.01 6.85
N ASN A 90 9.02 -6.87 7.50
CA ASN A 90 8.62 -6.69 8.91
C ASN A 90 8.02 -5.30 9.20
N ASN A 91 7.20 -4.79 8.27
CA ASN A 91 6.51 -3.52 8.47
C ASN A 91 5.12 -3.76 9.03
N VAL A 92 4.67 -2.84 9.88
CA VAL A 92 3.37 -2.93 10.55
C VAL A 92 2.55 -1.70 10.23
N VAL A 93 1.35 -1.91 9.71
CA VAL A 93 0.32 -0.87 9.62
C VAL A 93 -0.88 -1.35 10.43
N THR A 94 -1.23 -0.63 11.49
CA THR A 94 -2.25 -1.09 12.43
C THR A 94 -3.11 0.01 13.01
N MET A 95 -4.36 -0.30 13.36
CA MET A 95 -5.31 0.64 13.96
C MET A 95 -5.47 1.93 13.15
N SER A 96 -5.16 1.88 11.85
CA SER A 96 -5.04 3.06 11.02
C SER A 96 -6.21 3.14 10.04
N ARG A 97 -6.57 4.37 9.68
CA ARG A 97 -7.59 4.66 8.69
C ARG A 97 -6.91 5.25 7.46
N VAL A 98 -7.02 4.57 6.32
CA VAL A 98 -6.57 5.06 5.02
C VAL A 98 -7.82 5.40 4.20
N SER A 99 -8.04 6.67 3.90
CA SER A 99 -9.26 7.14 3.21
C SER A 99 -8.91 8.13 2.10
N CYS A 100 -9.15 7.71 0.86
CA CYS A 100 -8.74 8.44 -0.35
C CYS A 100 -9.89 8.61 -1.32
N VAL A 101 -9.75 9.56 -2.24
CA VAL A 101 -10.62 9.67 -3.41
C VAL A 101 -10.32 8.52 -4.39
N SER A 102 -9.04 8.38 -4.77
CA SER A 102 -8.58 7.32 -5.66
C SER A 102 -7.44 6.52 -5.02
N HIS A 103 -7.41 5.20 -5.28
CA HIS A 103 -6.36 4.25 -4.91
C HIS A 103 -5.93 4.29 -3.44
N ALA A 104 -6.58 3.48 -2.61
CA ALA A 104 -6.27 3.35 -1.18
C ALA A 104 -5.64 1.99 -0.87
N GLY A 105 -4.49 1.99 -0.22
CA GLY A 105 -3.80 0.77 0.20
C GLY A 105 -3.36 0.81 1.66
N GLY A 106 -3.32 -0.33 2.32
CA GLY A 106 -2.78 -0.40 3.68
C GLY A 106 -1.27 -0.22 3.70
N PHE A 107 -0.52 -0.67 2.69
CA PHE A 107 0.91 -0.39 2.56
C PHE A 107 1.17 0.64 1.45
N ILE A 108 0.67 0.39 0.25
CA ILE A 108 0.91 1.24 -0.93
C ILE A 108 -0.43 1.65 -1.55
N GLY A 109 -0.67 2.95 -1.73
CA GLY A 109 -1.88 3.43 -2.40
C GLY A 109 -1.93 3.03 -3.87
N PHE A 110 -0.92 3.47 -4.63
CA PHE A 110 -0.77 3.15 -6.04
C PHE A 110 0.68 2.81 -6.37
N ALA A 111 0.91 1.60 -6.84
CA ALA A 111 2.15 1.19 -7.46
C ALA A 111 1.98 1.31 -8.98
N ASP A 112 2.62 2.30 -9.57
CA ASP A 112 2.62 2.57 -11.01
C ASP A 112 3.98 2.21 -11.60
N GLU A 113 3.98 1.78 -12.86
CA GLU A 113 5.18 1.40 -13.62
C GLU A 113 6.18 0.55 -12.79
N SER A 114 5.66 -0.30 -11.91
CA SER A 114 6.46 -0.99 -10.92
C SER A 114 6.84 -2.38 -11.40
N SER A 115 8.13 -2.70 -11.48
CA SER A 115 8.58 -3.99 -12.01
C SER A 115 8.47 -5.14 -11.00
N ASN A 116 9.00 -5.01 -9.79
CA ASN A 116 8.89 -6.05 -8.76
C ASN A 116 8.64 -5.49 -7.36
N ILE A 117 7.56 -5.94 -6.72
CA ILE A 117 7.25 -5.66 -5.31
C ILE A 117 7.31 -6.94 -4.50
N VAL A 118 8.11 -6.92 -3.44
CA VAL A 118 8.13 -7.96 -2.42
C VAL A 118 7.73 -7.35 -1.08
N ILE A 119 6.59 -7.82 -0.56
CA ILE A 119 6.16 -7.57 0.81
C ILE A 119 6.42 -8.86 1.59
N SER A 120 7.36 -8.85 2.51
CA SER A 120 7.69 -9.97 3.38
C SER A 120 7.39 -9.63 4.83
N GLU A 121 6.75 -10.55 5.56
CA GLU A 121 6.45 -10.35 6.98
C GLU A 121 5.66 -9.05 7.25
N GLY A 122 4.88 -8.60 6.27
CA GLY A 122 4.05 -7.41 6.41
C GLY A 122 2.85 -7.71 7.30
N ILE A 123 2.60 -6.85 8.29
CA ILE A 123 1.45 -6.98 9.18
C ILE A 123 0.50 -5.83 8.91
N LEU A 124 -0.71 -6.18 8.49
CA LEU A 124 -1.82 -5.25 8.35
C LEU A 124 -2.96 -5.70 9.25
N THR A 125 -3.16 -5.01 10.39
CA THR A 125 -4.20 -5.42 11.33
C THR A 125 -5.04 -4.28 11.90
N SER A 126 -6.35 -4.50 12.03
CA SER A 126 -7.29 -3.52 12.60
C SER A 126 -7.34 -2.21 11.82
N ASN A 127 -7.35 -2.29 10.48
CA ASN A 127 -7.34 -1.10 9.62
C ASN A 127 -8.66 -0.91 8.86
N ASN A 128 -8.98 0.33 8.53
CA ASN A 128 -10.06 0.67 7.60
C ASN A 128 -9.47 1.36 6.36
N ILE A 129 -9.60 0.71 5.20
CA ILE A 129 -9.03 1.17 3.94
C ILE A 129 -10.18 1.45 2.98
N THR A 130 -10.30 2.69 2.53
CA THR A 130 -11.43 3.17 1.74
C THR A 130 -10.96 4.02 0.58
N ALA A 131 -11.41 3.68 -0.64
CA ALA A 131 -11.36 4.58 -1.80
C ALA A 131 -12.79 4.93 -2.20
N SER A 132 -13.10 6.22 -2.38
CA SER A 132 -14.48 6.66 -2.69
C SER A 132 -14.82 6.66 -4.18
N ASN A 133 -13.82 6.61 -5.08
CA ASN A 133 -14.04 6.70 -6.54
C ASN A 133 -13.14 5.77 -7.37
N ALA A 134 -12.23 5.01 -6.75
CA ALA A 134 -11.40 4.06 -7.47
C ALA A 134 -11.18 2.81 -6.64
N ASN A 135 -10.01 2.19 -6.70
CA ASN A 135 -9.73 0.87 -6.12
C ASN A 135 -9.20 0.97 -4.69
N ALA A 136 -9.46 -0.05 -3.88
CA ALA A 136 -8.90 -0.18 -2.55
C ALA A 136 -8.36 -1.59 -2.32
N GLY A 137 -7.23 -1.72 -1.63
CA GLY A 137 -6.65 -3.02 -1.33
C GLY A 137 -5.99 -3.07 0.03
N GLY A 138 -5.95 -4.25 0.64
CA GLY A 138 -5.34 -4.40 1.96
C GLY A 138 -3.86 -4.02 1.93
N PHE A 139 -3.01 -4.69 1.15
CA PHE A 139 -1.62 -4.26 1.02
C PHE A 139 -1.47 -3.15 -0.03
N ILE A 140 -2.04 -3.34 -1.22
CA ILE A 140 -1.85 -2.41 -2.35
C ILE A 140 -3.21 -1.99 -2.93
N GLY A 141 -3.46 -0.69 -3.05
CA GLY A 141 -4.70 -0.18 -3.65
C GLY A 141 -4.80 -0.51 -5.14
N THR A 142 -3.77 -0.17 -5.90
CA THR A 142 -3.64 -0.57 -7.31
C THR A 142 -2.19 -0.87 -7.66
N PHE A 143 -1.99 -1.91 -8.44
CA PHE A 143 -0.72 -2.25 -9.06
C PHE A 143 -0.88 -2.14 -10.58
N SER A 144 -0.23 -1.14 -11.17
CA SER A 144 -0.13 -0.88 -12.60
C SER A 144 1.32 -1.07 -13.04
N THR A 145 1.55 -1.73 -14.15
CA THR A 145 2.86 -1.87 -14.75
C THR A 145 2.80 -1.97 -16.27
N VAL A 146 3.82 -1.47 -16.93
CA VAL A 146 4.01 -1.60 -18.39
C VAL A 146 5.12 -2.59 -18.74
N TYR A 147 5.87 -3.08 -17.74
CA TYR A 147 6.97 -4.00 -17.96
C TYR A 147 6.46 -5.45 -18.02
N SER A 148 6.96 -6.23 -18.98
CA SER A 148 6.71 -7.67 -19.02
C SER A 148 7.47 -8.38 -17.89
N GLY A 149 6.87 -9.43 -17.33
CA GLY A 149 7.52 -10.23 -16.27
C GLY A 149 7.52 -9.63 -14.87
N CYS A 150 6.67 -8.62 -14.61
CA CYS A 150 6.54 -8.04 -13.28
C CYS A 150 5.99 -9.02 -12.26
N THR A 151 6.48 -8.92 -11.02
CA THR A 151 6.01 -9.77 -9.92
C THR A 151 5.55 -8.96 -8.72
N LEU A 152 4.44 -9.41 -8.13
CA LEU A 152 4.02 -9.03 -6.79
C LEU A 152 4.08 -10.27 -5.91
N LYS A 153 4.96 -10.24 -4.91
CA LYS A 153 5.12 -11.30 -3.93
C LYS A 153 4.73 -10.77 -2.56
N ILE A 154 3.73 -11.39 -1.93
CA ILE A 154 3.35 -11.10 -0.54
C ILE A 154 3.61 -12.37 0.25
N VAL A 155 4.75 -12.44 0.93
CA VAL A 155 5.21 -13.64 1.61
C VAL A 155 5.15 -13.47 3.11
N THR A 156 4.81 -14.56 3.81
CA THR A 156 4.84 -14.66 5.28
C THR A 156 4.13 -13.51 6.00
N SER A 157 3.15 -12.91 5.32
CA SER A 157 2.49 -11.68 5.77
C SER A 157 1.17 -12.00 6.46
N ARG A 158 0.68 -11.07 7.29
CA ARG A 158 -0.53 -11.25 8.10
C ARG A 158 -1.53 -10.16 7.80
N ILE A 159 -2.79 -10.56 7.61
CA ILE A 159 -3.91 -9.62 7.51
C ILE A 159 -5.07 -10.06 8.40
N SER A 160 -5.47 -9.20 9.34
CA SER A 160 -6.54 -9.52 10.29
C SER A 160 -7.32 -8.28 10.72
N SER A 161 -8.62 -8.40 10.86
CA SER A 161 -9.51 -7.31 11.28
C SER A 161 -9.41 -6.09 10.35
N VAL A 162 -9.22 -6.32 9.05
CA VAL A 162 -9.14 -5.25 8.04
C VAL A 162 -10.47 -5.13 7.31
N ARG A 163 -10.94 -3.88 7.18
CA ARG A 163 -12.05 -3.51 6.30
C ARG A 163 -11.52 -2.83 5.05
N VAL A 164 -11.90 -3.33 3.88
CA VAL A 164 -11.57 -2.71 2.58
C VAL A 164 -12.85 -2.35 1.84
N PHE A 165 -12.98 -1.08 1.43
CA PHE A 165 -14.13 -0.58 0.68
C PHE A 165 -13.70 0.21 -0.55
N SER A 166 -14.35 -0.08 -1.67
CA SER A 166 -14.22 0.65 -2.93
C SER A 166 -15.46 0.43 -3.81
N PRO A 167 -15.91 1.45 -4.57
CA PRO A 167 -16.99 1.27 -5.54
C PRO A 167 -16.54 0.54 -6.82
N ASN A 168 -15.25 0.55 -7.16
CA ASN A 168 -14.75 -0.03 -8.41
C ASN A 168 -14.15 -1.43 -8.21
N SER A 169 -13.14 -1.55 -7.35
CA SER A 169 -12.45 -2.81 -7.07
C SER A 169 -11.86 -2.81 -5.67
N ALA A 170 -12.34 -3.73 -4.82
CA ALA A 170 -11.85 -3.94 -3.48
C ALA A 170 -11.20 -5.33 -3.35
N GLY A 171 -10.02 -5.41 -2.73
CA GLY A 171 -9.34 -6.70 -2.53
C GLY A 171 -8.55 -6.80 -1.23
N ILE A 172 -8.52 -8.00 -0.62
CA ILE A 172 -7.82 -8.23 0.65
C ILE A 172 -6.32 -7.98 0.53
N ALA A 173 -5.70 -8.34 -0.59
CA ALA A 173 -4.27 -8.09 -0.82
C ALA A 173 -4.05 -6.91 -1.77
N VAL A 174 -4.70 -6.95 -2.93
CA VAL A 174 -4.58 -5.94 -3.98
C VAL A 174 -5.97 -5.54 -4.45
N GLY A 175 -6.23 -4.24 -4.59
CA GLY A 175 -7.51 -3.73 -5.07
C GLY A 175 -7.71 -3.95 -6.56
N TYR A 176 -6.76 -3.50 -7.40
CA TYR A 176 -6.80 -3.66 -8.85
C TYR A 176 -5.41 -3.91 -9.44
N ARG A 177 -5.36 -4.63 -10.56
CA ARG A 177 -4.13 -5.04 -11.25
C ARG A 177 -4.22 -4.73 -12.74
N TYR A 178 -3.21 -4.09 -13.29
CA TYR A 178 -3.13 -3.80 -14.72
C TYR A 178 -1.68 -3.90 -15.25
N PRO A 179 -1.40 -4.69 -16.30
CA PRO A 179 -2.24 -5.74 -16.86
C PRO A 179 -2.53 -6.85 -15.83
N ALA A 180 -3.31 -7.86 -16.18
CA ALA A 180 -3.50 -9.01 -15.29
C ALA A 180 -2.20 -9.82 -15.18
N PHE A 181 -1.73 -10.09 -13.95
CA PHE A 181 -0.55 -10.92 -13.69
C PHE A 181 -0.70 -11.73 -12.40
N THR A 182 0.18 -12.72 -12.24
CA THR A 182 0.20 -13.63 -11.09
C THR A 182 0.69 -12.92 -9.83
N VAL A 183 -0.13 -12.96 -8.78
CA VAL A 183 0.29 -12.54 -7.44
C VAL A 183 0.63 -13.80 -6.64
N SER A 184 1.88 -13.91 -6.20
CA SER A 184 2.32 -15.02 -5.34
C SER A 184 2.13 -14.62 -3.88
N THR A 185 1.15 -15.21 -3.20
CA THR A 185 0.83 -14.87 -1.80
C THR A 185 0.97 -16.04 -0.84
N SER A 186 1.67 -15.85 0.28
CA SER A 186 1.51 -16.62 1.51
C SER A 186 1.07 -15.68 2.63
N ILE A 187 -0.26 -15.57 2.79
CA ILE A 187 -0.90 -14.66 3.75
C ILE A 187 -1.64 -15.48 4.79
N LEU A 188 -1.29 -15.30 6.06
CA LEU A 188 -2.10 -15.79 7.17
C LEU A 188 -3.29 -14.81 7.36
N ARG A 189 -4.51 -15.31 7.15
CA ARG A 189 -5.73 -14.50 7.18
C ARG A 189 -6.47 -14.70 8.51
N GLY A 190 -6.81 -13.59 9.18
CA GLY A 190 -7.84 -13.55 10.23
C GLY A 190 -9.20 -13.15 9.66
N GLU A 191 -10.16 -12.80 10.52
CA GLU A 191 -11.45 -12.25 10.10
C GLU A 191 -11.26 -10.93 9.36
N ASN A 192 -11.67 -10.85 8.09
CA ASN A 192 -11.53 -9.66 7.26
C ASN A 192 -12.82 -9.41 6.48
N TYR A 193 -13.17 -8.13 6.29
CA TYR A 193 -14.41 -7.72 5.64
C TYR A 193 -14.09 -6.94 4.36
N VAL A 194 -14.56 -7.45 3.23
CA VAL A 194 -14.44 -6.77 1.93
C VAL A 194 -15.84 -6.64 1.33
N ASN A 195 -16.25 -5.41 1.07
CA ASN A 195 -17.49 -5.12 0.34
C ASN A 195 -17.14 -4.96 -1.15
N ASN A 196 -18.00 -5.48 -2.04
CA ASN A 196 -17.76 -5.55 -3.49
C ASN A 196 -16.56 -6.42 -3.88
N ILE A 197 -16.62 -7.68 -3.44
CA ILE A 197 -15.67 -8.70 -3.83
C ILE A 197 -15.81 -9.00 -5.34
N LYS A 198 -15.00 -8.34 -6.17
CA LYS A 198 -14.46 -9.02 -7.34
C LYS A 198 -13.30 -9.89 -6.86
N ILE A 199 -13.62 -11.06 -6.28
CA ILE A 199 -12.71 -12.20 -6.43
C ILE A 199 -12.76 -12.42 -7.93
N ALA A 200 -11.84 -11.83 -8.67
CA ALA A 200 -11.45 -12.40 -9.94
C ALA A 200 -10.96 -13.79 -9.58
N ASN A 201 -11.87 -14.77 -9.71
CA ASN A 201 -11.50 -16.16 -9.87
C ASN A 201 -10.33 -16.19 -10.84
N CYS A 202 -9.35 -17.03 -10.54
CA CYS A 202 -8.46 -17.58 -11.54
C CYS A 202 -9.33 -18.22 -12.63
N ALA A 203 -9.77 -17.43 -13.61
CA ALA A 203 -10.22 -17.96 -14.88
C ALA A 203 -8.95 -18.25 -15.65
N ASN A 204 -8.68 -19.55 -15.80
CA ASN A 204 -7.79 -20.07 -16.82
C ASN A 204 -8.06 -19.34 -18.14
N TYR A 205 -7.13 -18.49 -18.57
CA TYR A 205 -6.89 -18.35 -20.00
C TYR A 205 -5.75 -19.30 -20.33
N ALA A 206 -6.12 -20.57 -20.51
CA ALA A 206 -5.45 -21.38 -21.48
C ALA A 206 -5.89 -20.86 -22.84
N THR A 207 -4.94 -20.32 -23.61
CA THR A 207 -4.88 -20.29 -25.08
C THR A 207 -3.61 -19.54 -25.45
N THR A 208 -2.69 -19.98 -26.32
CA THR A 208 -2.52 -21.17 -27.17
C THR A 208 -1.20 -20.93 -27.92
N CYS A 209 -0.45 -22.01 -28.15
CA CYS A 209 0.75 -22.14 -29.00
C CYS A 209 2.05 -21.48 -28.51
#